data_AF-X1L1V9-F1
#
_entry.id   AF-X1L1V9-F1
#
_cell.length_a   1.000
_cell.length_b   1.000
_cell.length_c   1.000
_cell.angle_alpha   90.00
_cell.angle_beta   90.00
_cell.angle_gamma   90.00
#
_symmetry.space_group_name_H-M   'P 1'
#
loop_
_entity.id
_entity.type
_entity.pdbx_description
1 polymer ?
#
loop_
_entity_poly.entity_id
_entity_poly.type
_entity_poly.pdbx_seq_one_letter_code
_entity_poly.pdbx_strand_id
1 'polypeptide(L)' 'EAGLDNILLYIGGNIVVGKQRWGEVEARFKELGFDRVYPPGTSPSKAIKDLREDLKMESKGLRMGAPDEKSSSQ' A
#
# COMPACT_ATOMS: atom_id res chain seq x y z
N GLU A 1 -15.50 7.08 -21.45
CA GLU A 1 -14.56 7.00 -20.31
C GLU A 1 -13.24 6.37 -20.74
N ALA A 2 -12.17 7.16 -20.87
CA ALA A 2 -10.85 6.66 -21.27
C ALA A 2 -9.95 6.58 -20.02
N GLY A 3 -9.72 5.36 -19.51
CA GLY A 3 -8.61 5.06 -18.60
C GLY A 3 -8.87 5.06 -17.08
N LEU A 4 -10.10 5.31 -16.62
CA LEU A 4 -10.43 5.28 -15.18
C LEU A 4 -10.66 3.87 -14.62
N ASP A 5 -10.82 2.85 -15.47
CA ASP A 5 -11.21 1.49 -15.04
C ASP A 5 -10.11 0.72 -14.28
N ASN A 6 -8.88 1.25 -14.22
CA ASN A 6 -7.71 0.56 -13.64
C ASN A 6 -6.98 1.39 -12.56
N ILE A 7 -7.66 2.32 -11.90
CA ILE A 7 -7.07 3.10 -10.81
C ILE A 7 -7.31 2.37 -9.48
N LEU A 8 -6.23 2.09 -8.74
CA LEU A 8 -6.32 1.51 -7.40
C LEU A 8 -6.83 2.54 -6.39
N LEU A 9 -7.88 2.17 -5.64
CA LEU A 9 -8.53 3.02 -4.64
C LEU A 9 -8.32 2.47 -3.23
N TYR A 10 -7.55 3.19 -2.43
CA TYR A 10 -7.21 2.81 -1.05
C TYR A 10 -7.86 3.78 -0.07
N ILE A 11 -8.41 3.25 1.02
CA ILE A 11 -8.97 4.06 2.11
C ILE A 11 -8.60 3.48 3.47
N GLY A 12 -8.35 4.33 4.46
CA GLY A 12 -7.95 3.87 5.79
C GLY A 12 -8.03 4.94 6.87
N GLY A 13 -7.82 4.51 8.11
CA GLY A 13 -7.89 5.37 9.29
C GLY A 13 -9.28 5.34 9.92
N ASN A 14 -9.77 6.50 10.36
CA ASN A 14 -11.09 6.63 10.97
C ASN A 14 -12.14 6.97 9.90
N ILE A 15 -12.63 5.93 9.22
CA ILE A 15 -13.51 6.05 8.02
C ILE A 15 -15.01 5.92 8.33
N VAL A 16 -15.37 5.73 9.61
CA VAL A 16 -16.75 5.63 10.08
C VAL A 16 -16.93 6.38 11.39
N VAL A 17 -18.18 6.77 11.66
CA VAL A 17 -18.58 7.35 12.94
C VAL A 17 -19.12 6.24 13.84
N GLY A 18 -18.65 6.22 15.09
CA GLY A 18 -19.11 5.27 16.12
C GLY A 18 -18.52 3.86 15.99
N LYS A 19 -19.01 2.95 16.84
CA LYS A 19 -18.57 1.55 16.88
C LYS A 19 -19.37 0.73 15.88
N GLN A 20 -18.70 0.22 14.86
CA GLN A 20 -19.27 -0.68 13.85
C GLN A 20 -18.41 -1.95 13.77
N ARG A 21 -18.99 -3.06 13.34
CA ARG A 21 -18.24 -4.30 13.10
C ARG A 21 -17.34 -4.09 11.89
N TRP A 22 -16.04 -4.34 12.04
CA TRP A 22 -15.08 -4.04 10.98
C TRP A 22 -15.42 -4.74 9.65
N GLY A 23 -15.85 -5.99 9.68
CA GLY A 23 -16.22 -6.72 8.46
C GLY A 23 -17.34 -6.07 7.65
N GLU A 24 -18.31 -5.44 8.32
CA GLU A 24 -19.41 -4.72 7.65
C GLU A 24 -18.92 -3.39 7.04
N VAL A 25 -18.02 -2.69 7.73
CA VAL A 25 -17.37 -1.47 7.22
C VAL A 25 -16.54 -1.79 5.98
N GLU A 26 -15.70 -2.82 6.06
CA GLU A 26 -14.85 -3.25 4.96
C GLU A 26 -15.67 -3.66 3.73
N ALA A 27 -16.72 -4.47 3.92
CA ALA A 27 -17.60 -4.89 2.83
C ALA A 27 -18.24 -3.70 2.12
N ARG A 28 -18.79 -2.74 2.88
CA ARG A 28 -19.43 -1.55 2.30
C ARG A 28 -18.48 -0.73 1.43
N PHE A 29 -17.24 -0.50 1.89
CA PHE A 29 -16.27 0.27 1.10
C PHE A 29 -15.77 -0.50 -0.13
N LYS A 30 -15.67 -1.83 -0.05
CA LYS A 30 -15.36 -2.66 -1.21
C LYS A 30 -16.48 -2.64 -2.25
N GLU A 31 -17.74 -2.67 -1.82
CA GLU A 31 -18.91 -2.50 -2.71
C GLU A 31 -18.93 -1.13 -3.41
N LEU A 32 -18.34 -0.10 -2.81
CA LEU A 32 -18.16 1.23 -3.42
C LEU A 32 -17.00 1.30 -4.42
N GLY A 33 -16.24 0.23 -4.62
CA GLY A 33 -15.13 0.17 -5.57
C GLY A 33 -13.75 0.44 -4.97
N PHE A 34 -13.59 0.43 -3.65
CA PHE A 34 -12.25 0.48 -3.04
C PHE A 34 -11.59 -0.90 -3.07
N ASP A 35 -10.37 -0.97 -3.60
CA ASP A 35 -9.57 -2.20 -3.64
C ASP A 35 -9.05 -2.58 -2.25
N ARG A 36 -8.65 -1.58 -1.45
CA ARG A 36 -8.12 -1.78 -0.10
C ARG A 36 -8.74 -0.86 0.93
N VAL A 37 -9.19 -1.46 2.02
CA VAL A 37 -9.87 -0.78 3.12
C VAL A 37 -9.16 -1.16 4.42
N TYR A 38 -8.67 -0.17 5.16
CA TYR A 38 -7.80 -0.40 6.32
C TYR A 38 -8.44 0.07 7.63
N PRO A 39 -8.41 -0.75 8.70
CA PRO A 39 -8.93 -0.34 10.00
C PRO A 39 -8.08 0.76 10.65
N PRO A 40 -8.63 1.46 11.66
CA PRO A 40 -7.86 2.35 12.50
C PRO A 40 -6.61 1.65 13.06
N GLY A 41 -5.47 2.36 13.06
CA GLY A 41 -4.19 1.83 13.55
C GLY A 41 -3.40 0.99 12.54
N THR A 42 -3.86 0.87 11.29
CA THR A 42 -3.05 0.24 10.24
C THR A 42 -1.74 0.99 10.03
N SER A 43 -0.62 0.27 10.03
CA SER A 43 0.70 0.88 9.82
C SER A 43 0.90 1.32 8.37
N PRO A 44 1.57 2.45 8.11
CA PRO A 44 1.95 2.86 6.76
C PRO A 44 2.74 1.79 6.01
N SER A 45 3.60 1.04 6.71
CA SER A 45 4.39 -0.06 6.13
C SER A 45 3.52 -1.15 5.51
N LYS A 46 2.36 -1.45 6.10
CA LYS A 46 1.40 -2.40 5.52
C LYS A 46 0.81 -1.85 4.21
N ALA A 47 0.33 -0.60 4.21
CA ALA A 47 -0.23 0.01 3.02
C ALA A 47 0.80 0.12 1.88
N ILE A 48 2.07 0.42 2.20
CA ILE A 48 3.17 0.46 1.22
C ILE A 48 3.45 -0.95 0.65
N LYS A 49 3.47 -1.99 1.48
CA LYS A 49 3.66 -3.36 1.02
C LYS A 49 2.54 -3.75 0.05
N ASP A 50 1.31 -3.54 0.49
CA ASP A 50 0.10 -3.83 -0.26
C ASP A 50 0.06 -3.05 -1.61
N LEU A 51 0.50 -1.78 -1.63
CA LEU A 51 0.65 -0.97 -2.85
C LEU A 51 1.70 -1.52 -3.81
N ARG A 52 2.86 -1.96 -3.31
CA ARG A 52 3.91 -2.55 -4.14
C ARG A 52 3.44 -3.85 -4.79
N GLU A 53 2.71 -4.68 -4.05
CA GLU A 53 2.12 -5.93 -4.53
C GLU A 53 1.13 -5.66 -5.67
N ASP A 54 0.20 -4.72 -5.49
CA ASP A 54 -0.84 -4.43 -6.49
C ASP A 54 -0.30 -3.76 -7.75
N LEU A 55 0.73 -2.91 -7.60
CA LEU A 55 1.46 -2.34 -8.73
C LEU A 55 2.41 -3.33 -9.42
N LYS A 56 2.46 -4.60 -8.96
CA LYS A 56 3.38 -5.64 -9.44
C LYS A 56 4.83 -5.16 -9.49
N MET A 57 5.22 -4.36 -8.50
CA MET A 57 6.60 -3.91 -8.37
C MET A 57 7.43 -5.10 -7.90
N GLU A 58 8.09 -5.77 -8.84
CA GLU A 58 9.21 -6.66 -8.53
C GLU A 58 10.16 -5.92 -7.59
N SER A 59 10.65 -6.58 -6.54
CA SER A 59 11.73 -6.06 -5.70
C SER A 59 13.05 -6.08 -6.48
N LYS A 60 13.12 -5.40 -7.63
CA LYS A 60 14.37 -5.11 -8.32
C LYS A 60 15.12 -4.08 -7.51
N GLY A 61 15.96 -4.59 -6.60
CA GLY A 61 17.13 -3.90 -6.10
C GLY A 61 16.85 -2.65 -5.28
N LEU A 62 16.61 -2.84 -3.99
CA LEU A 62 17.47 -2.13 -3.04
C LEU A 62 18.87 -2.79 -3.16
N ARG A 63 19.54 -2.59 -4.30
CA ARG A 63 21.00 -2.73 -4.33
C ARG A 63 21.46 -1.59 -3.45
N MET A 64 21.65 -1.94 -2.18
CA MET A 64 22.49 -1.24 -1.26
C MET A 64 23.80 -0.96 -2.02
N GLY A 65 23.95 0.28 -2.48
CA GLY A 65 25.16 0.75 -3.11
C GLY A 65 26.21 0.88 -2.02
N ALA A 66 26.83 -0.24 -1.67
CA ALA A 66 28.17 -0.25 -1.16
C ALA A 66 28.94 -1.28 -1.99
N PRO A 67 29.90 -0.79 -2.78
CA PRO A 67 31.17 -1.47 -2.86
C PRO A 67 32.27 -0.56 -2.34
N ASP A 68 33.08 -1.17 -1.48
CA ASP A 68 34.35 -0.70 -0.96
C ASP A 68 35.24 -0.05 -2.02
N GLU A 69 35.85 1.09 -1.68
CA GLU A 69 37.08 1.53 -2.33
C GLU A 69 38.25 1.32 -1.35
N LYS A 70 38.70 0.07 -1.23
CA LYS A 70 40.12 -0.18 -0.97
C LYS A 70 40.86 -0.08 -2.30
N SER A 71 41.41 1.08 -2.62
CA SER A 71 42.60 1.21 -3.49
C SER A 71 43.17 2.64 -3.48
N SER A 72 43.73 3.07 -2.34
CA SER A 72 44.83 4.05 -2.39
C SER A 72 46.11 3.31 -2.06
N SER A 73 46.66 2.66 -3.09
CA SER A 73 48.09 2.36 -3.15
C SER A 73 48.72 3.44 -4.04
N GLN A 74 49.22 4.49 -3.39
CA GLN A 74 50.46 5.20 -3.72
C GLN A 74 50.83 6.06 -2.52
#